data_AF-A0A9J6S6W8-F1
#
_entry.id   AF-A0A9J6S6W8-F1
#
_cell.length_a   1.000
_cell.length_b   1.000
_cell.length_c   1.000
_cell.angle_alpha   90.00
_cell.angle_beta   90.00
_cell.angle_gamma   90.00
#
_symmetry.space_group_name_H-M   'P 1'
#
loop_
_entity.id
_entity.type
_entity.pdbx_description
1 polymer ?
#
loop_
_entity_poly.entity_id
_entity_poly.type
_entity_poly.pdbx_seq_one_letter_code
_entity_poly.pdbx_strand_id
1 'polypeptide(L)'
;DDKFARFGLTPVAAQSISAPLVDKCLANLECRVVDDSQVRRYNLWVLEVRRIWLDSAWQELRLLHHQGDGRFSVDGETLDLSDRMVKWRDLM
;
A
#
# COMPACT_ATOMS: atom_id res chain seq x y z
N ASP A 1 7.74 -22.36 1.11
CA ASP A 1 6.35 -22.40 1.63
C ASP A 1 5.44 -21.51 0.81
N ASP A 2 4.25 -22.01 0.49
CA ASP A 2 3.19 -21.20 -0.11
C ASP A 2 2.43 -20.45 0.99
N LYS A 3 2.67 -19.13 1.08
CA LYS A 3 2.02 -18.27 2.07
C LYS A 3 0.57 -17.94 1.70
N PHE A 4 0.23 -17.88 0.41
CA PHE A 4 -1.13 -17.60 -0.04
C PHE A 4 -2.05 -18.74 0.40
N ALA A 5 -1.66 -19.98 0.11
CA ALA A 5 -2.39 -21.16 0.56
C ALA A 5 -2.47 -21.24 2.09
N ARG A 6 -1.36 -21.01 2.80
CA ARG A 6 -1.31 -21.10 4.26
C ARG A 6 -2.26 -20.12 4.96
N PHE A 7 -2.45 -18.92 4.41
CA PHE A 7 -3.27 -17.87 5.03
C PHE A 7 -4.65 -17.70 4.35
N GLY A 8 -4.99 -18.54 3.37
CA GLY A 8 -6.28 -18.46 2.67
C GLY A 8 -6.48 -17.15 1.90
N LEU A 9 -5.40 -16.64 1.31
CA LEU A 9 -5.39 -15.45 0.46
C LEU A 9 -5.42 -15.88 -1.01
N THR A 10 -6.14 -15.14 -1.86
CA THR A 10 -6.19 -15.43 -3.30
C THR A 10 -5.23 -14.50 -4.03
N PRO A 11 -4.23 -15.02 -4.76
CA PRO A 11 -3.43 -14.20 -5.66
C PRO A 11 -4.26 -13.80 -6.88
N VAL A 12 -4.30 -12.50 -7.18
CA VAL A 12 -4.99 -11.97 -8.38
C VAL A 12 -3.95 -11.47 -9.37
N ALA A 13 -4.16 -11.72 -10.67
CA ALA A 13 -3.23 -11.27 -11.70
C ALA A 13 -3.12 -9.73 -11.73
N ALA A 14 -1.90 -9.22 -11.65
CA ALA A 14 -1.58 -7.82 -11.87
C ALA A 14 -1.59 -7.47 -13.37
N GLN A 15 -1.68 -6.18 -13.71
CA GLN A 15 -1.75 -5.72 -15.10
C GLN A 15 -0.37 -5.40 -15.70
N SER A 16 0.57 -4.88 -14.90
CA SER A 16 1.84 -4.31 -15.40
C SER A 16 3.09 -5.02 -14.87
N ILE A 17 2.94 -5.96 -13.94
CA ILE A 17 4.01 -6.73 -13.30
C ILE A 17 3.62 -8.21 -13.14
N SER A 18 4.60 -9.08 -12.88
CA SER A 18 4.37 -10.52 -12.65
C SER A 18 4.00 -10.89 -11.22
N ALA A 19 4.28 -10.00 -10.25
CA ALA A 19 3.87 -10.23 -8.86
C ALA A 19 2.34 -10.08 -8.74
N PRO A 20 1.65 -10.99 -8.04
CA PRO A 20 0.20 -10.94 -7.93
C PRO A 20 -0.26 -9.84 -6.96
N LEU A 21 -1.48 -9.36 -7.16
CA LEU A 21 -2.24 -8.59 -6.17
C LEU A 21 -2.79 -9.52 -5.09
N VAL A 22 -3.21 -8.96 -3.95
CA VAL A 22 -3.86 -9.67 -2.85
C VAL A 22 -5.34 -9.28 -2.80
N ASP A 23 -6.24 -10.26 -2.95
CA ASP A 23 -7.70 -10.07 -3.02
C ASP A 23 -8.36 -9.49 -1.76
N LYS A 24 -7.71 -9.66 -0.60
CA LYS A 24 -8.19 -9.20 0.72
C LYS A 24 -7.36 -8.04 1.28
N CYS A 25 -6.92 -7.13 0.40
CA CYS A 25 -6.24 -5.91 0.78
C CYS A 25 -7.03 -4.69 0.28
N LEU A 26 -7.15 -3.67 1.13
CA LEU A 26 -7.85 -2.42 0.81
C LEU A 26 -7.32 -1.76 -0.48
N ALA A 27 -5.99 -1.77 -0.64
CA ALA A 27 -5.34 -1.26 -1.83
C ALA A 27 -4.18 -2.17 -2.24
N ASN A 28 -3.98 -2.30 -3.55
CA ASN A 28 -2.79 -2.90 -4.14
C ASN A 28 -2.10 -1.87 -5.04
N LEU A 29 -0.80 -1.67 -4.86
CA LEU A 29 0.01 -0.79 -5.69
C LEU A 29 1.01 -1.65 -6.48
N GLU A 30 0.88 -1.63 -7.80
CA GLU A 30 1.85 -2.29 -8.67
C GLU A 30 3.07 -1.39 -8.84
N CYS A 31 4.26 -1.92 -8.53
CA CYS A 31 5.49 -1.14 -8.51
C CYS A 31 6.60 -1.79 -9.33
N ARG A 32 7.50 -0.96 -9.87
CA ARG A 32 8.80 -1.40 -10.42
C ARG A 32 9.93 -0.73 -9.66
N VAL A 33 11.05 -1.44 -9.50
CA VAL A 33 12.29 -0.85 -8.97
C VAL A 33 12.84 0.11 -10.00
N VAL A 34 13.09 1.35 -9.59
CA VAL A 34 13.66 2.40 -10.46
C VAL A 34 15.03 2.89 -9.98
N ASP A 35 15.36 2.67 -8.70
CA ASP A 35 16.70 2.92 -8.15
C ASP A 35 16.99 1.93 -7.01
N ASP A 36 18.09 1.19 -7.15
CA ASP A 36 18.59 0.19 -6.21
C ASP A 36 19.95 0.56 -5.58
N SER A 37 20.43 1.79 -5.80
CA SER A 37 21.76 2.26 -5.39
C SER A 37 22.00 2.18 -3.87
N GLN A 38 20.92 2.26 -3.07
CA GLN A 38 20.97 2.22 -1.61
C GLN A 38 20.77 0.81 -1.01
N VAL A 39 20.50 -0.20 -1.83
CA VAL A 39 20.18 -1.56 -1.36
C VAL A 39 21.34 -2.16 -0.58
N ARG A 40 22.57 -2.09 -1.13
CA ARG A 40 23.74 -2.69 -0.48
C ARG A 40 24.01 -2.12 0.92
N ARG A 41 23.68 -0.85 1.14
CA ARG A 41 24.00 -0.14 2.39
C ARG A 41 22.87 -0.22 3.40
N TYR A 42 21.63 -0.11 2.96
CA TYR A 42 20.47 0.08 3.85
C TYR A 42 19.32 -0.90 3.59
N ASN A 43 19.41 -1.74 2.56
CA ASN A 43 18.28 -2.51 2.03
C ASN A 43 17.09 -1.62 1.63
N LEU A 44 17.38 -0.39 1.19
CA LEU A 44 16.39 0.59 0.72
C LEU A 44 16.23 0.50 -0.79
N TRP A 45 14.98 0.42 -1.26
CA TRP A 45 14.59 0.37 -2.67
C TRP A 45 13.71 1.57 -3.00
N VAL A 46 13.94 2.22 -4.15
CA VAL A 46 13.02 3.23 -4.69
C VAL A 46 12.13 2.59 -5.73
N LEU A 47 10.82 2.77 -5.55
CA LEU A 47 9.78 2.14 -6.35
C LEU A 47 8.95 3.19 -7.09
N GLU A 48 8.68 2.97 -8.37
CA GLU A 48 7.71 3.74 -9.14
C GLU A 48 6.39 2.97 -9.22
N VAL A 49 5.30 3.62 -8.78
CA VAL A 49 3.94 3.10 -8.87
C VAL A 49 3.46 3.16 -10.31
N ARG A 50 3.05 2.01 -10.86
CA ARG A 50 2.57 1.86 -12.24
C ARG A 50 1.05 1.78 -12.32
N ARG A 51 0.42 1.19 -11.30
CA ARG A 51 -1.04 1.04 -11.15
C ARG A 51 -1.42 1.07 -9.68
N ILE A 52 -2.64 1.50 -9.42
CA ILE A 52 -3.28 1.47 -8.10
C ILE A 52 -4.64 0.80 -8.27
N TRP A 53 -4.91 -0.18 -7.41
CA TRP A 53 -6.20 -0.85 -7.30
C TRP A 53 -6.76 -0.55 -5.91
N LEU A 54 -7.94 0.07 -5.86
CA LEU A 54 -8.74 0.18 -4.65
C LEU A 54 -10.08 -0.53 -4.90
N ASP A 55 -10.53 -1.30 -3.91
CA ASP A 55 -11.88 -1.84 -3.92
C ASP A 55 -12.84 -0.80 -3.32
N SER A 56 -13.64 -0.16 -4.17
CA SER A 56 -14.61 0.85 -3.75
C SER A 56 -15.78 0.28 -2.94
N ALA A 57 -15.96 -1.05 -2.94
CA ALA A 57 -16.97 -1.72 -2.14
C ALA A 57 -16.48 -2.08 -0.73
N TRP A 58 -15.21 -1.86 -0.40
CA TRP A 58 -14.69 -2.08 0.95
C TRP A 58 -15.30 -1.11 1.96
N GLN A 59 -15.91 -1.67 2.99
CA GLN A 59 -16.58 -0.90 4.05
C GLN A 59 -15.62 -0.53 5.18
N GLU A 60 -14.64 -1.40 5.48
CA GLU A 60 -13.64 -1.16 6.52
C GLU A 60 -12.40 -0.51 5.89
N LEU A 61 -12.22 0.78 6.15
CA LEU A 61 -11.11 1.56 5.57
C LEU A 61 -10.01 1.85 6.59
N ARG A 62 -10.17 1.47 7.86
CA ARG A 62 -9.18 1.76 8.90
C ARG A 62 -7.91 0.96 8.65
N LEU A 63 -6.78 1.65 8.59
CA LEU A 63 -5.46 1.05 8.47
C LEU A 63 -4.90 0.65 9.83
N LEU A 64 -3.93 -0.24 9.79
CA LEU A 64 -3.12 -0.63 10.94
C LEU A 64 -1.74 0.00 10.83
N HIS A 65 -1.26 0.62 11.91
CA HIS A 65 0.08 1.19 12.00
C HIS A 65 0.88 0.44 13.07
N HIS A 66 1.97 -0.21 12.66
CA HIS A 66 2.82 -0.96 13.57
C HIS A 66 3.66 -0.03 14.46
N GLN A 67 3.64 -0.27 15.78
CA GLN A 67 4.34 0.53 16.80
C GLN A 67 5.52 -0.22 17.47
N GLY A 68 5.88 -1.40 16.95
CA GLY A 68 6.87 -2.29 17.56
C GLY A 68 6.23 -3.42 18.38
N ASP A 69 6.96 -4.53 18.52
CA ASP A 69 6.61 -5.69 19.36
C ASP A 69 5.20 -6.25 19.15
N GLY A 70 4.68 -6.15 17.92
CA GLY A 70 3.34 -6.65 17.59
C GLY A 70 2.19 -5.77 18.09
N ARG A 71 2.47 -4.54 18.55
CA ARG A 71 1.45 -3.56 18.90
C ARG A 71 1.09 -2.71 17.68
N PHE A 72 -0.21 -2.45 17.50
CA PHE A 72 -0.74 -1.67 16.40
C PHE A 72 -1.70 -0.61 16.91
N SER A 73 -1.69 0.57 16.30
CA SER A 73 -2.81 1.50 16.35
C SER A 73 -3.70 1.30 15.13
N VAL A 74 -5.01 1.43 15.34
CA VAL A 74 -6.01 1.46 14.27
C VAL A 74 -6.37 2.91 14.00
N ASP A 75 -6.62 3.27 12.74
CA ASP A 75 -7.09 4.60 12.40
C ASP A 75 -8.34 4.99 13.20
N GLY A 76 -8.33 6.24 13.68
CA GLY A 76 -9.43 6.87 14.39
C GLY A 76 -10.22 7.83 13.52
N GLU A 77 -10.64 8.95 14.10
CA GLU A 77 -11.33 10.01 13.36
C GLU A 77 -10.42 10.69 12.33
N THR A 78 -10.97 10.98 11.15
CA THR A 78 -10.29 11.74 10.10
C THR A 78 -10.60 13.22 10.25
N LEU A 79 -9.57 14.07 10.28
CA LEU A 79 -9.71 15.51 10.26
C LEU A 79 -9.60 16.02 8.82
N ASP A 80 -10.65 16.67 8.32
CA ASP A 80 -10.60 17.37 7.03
C ASP A 80 -10.10 18.81 7.26
N LEU A 81 -8.88 19.07 6.81
CA LEU A 81 -8.24 20.40 6.83
C LEU A 81 -7.91 20.86 5.39
N SER A 82 -8.67 20.38 4.40
CA SER A 82 -8.47 20.71 2.98
C SER A 82 -8.56 22.22 2.71
N ASP A 83 -9.34 22.96 3.51
CA ASP A 83 -9.43 24.42 3.48
C ASP A 83 -8.08 25.14 3.72
N ARG A 84 -7.17 24.50 4.48
CA ARG A 84 -5.83 25.03 4.78
C ARG A 84 -4.80 24.72 3.70
N MET A 85 -5.11 23.86 2.72
CA MET A 85 -4.17 23.40 1.68
C MET A 85 -3.99 24.42 0.54
N VAL A 86 -3.83 25.71 0.88
CA VAL A 86 -3.82 26.83 -0.08
C VAL A 86 -2.63 26.85 -1.03
N LYS A 87 -1.50 26.21 -0.67
CA LYS A 87 -0.29 26.16 -1.50
C LYS A 87 -0.33 25.06 -2.55
N TRP A 88 -1.18 24.05 -2.38
CA TRP A 88 -1.11 22.78 -3.12
C TRP A 88 -2.36 22.52 -3.97
N ARG A 89 -3.08 23.58 -4.35
CA ARG A 89 -4.36 23.48 -5.07
C ARG A 89 -4.27 22.74 -6.39
N ASP A 90 -3.13 22.83 -7.07
CA ASP A 90 -2.92 22.18 -8.37
C ASP A 90 -2.57 20.68 -8.25
N LEU A 91 -2.43 20.16 -7.03
CA LEU A 91 -2.13 18.76 -6.72
C LEU A 91 -3.31 18.00 -6.09
N MET A 92 -4.44 18.68 -5.86
CA MET A 92 -5.71 18.09 -5.42
C MET A 92 -6.66 17.96 -6.61
#